data_AF-A0A0F2TFL3-F1
#
_entry.id   AF-A0A0F2TFL3-F1
#
_cell.length_a   1.000
_cell.length_b   1.000
_cell.length_c   1.000
_cell.angle_alpha   90.00
_cell.angle_beta   90.00
_cell.angle_gamma   90.00
#
_symmetry.space_group_name_H-M   'P 1'
#
loop_
_entity.id
_entity.type
_entity.pdbx_description
1 polymer ?
#
loop_
_entity_poly.entity_id
_entity_poly.type
_entity_poly.pdbx_seq_one_letter_code
_entity_poly.pdbx_strand_id
1 'polypeptide(L)'
;MREIQDDREKAIVPLAAIMTERRRLKDLLAETEAPYGRAYAAAEAAGWSAEELSRLGAEAPTRRPKGRPRKHASAANNAIPVPSSGDTEAAAAAVHSPAD
;
A
#
# COMPACT_ATOMS: atom_id res chain seq x y z
N MET A 1 44.31 10.57 30.06
CA MET A 1 43.62 11.32 28.97
C MET A 1 43.93 10.76 27.59
N ARG A 2 45.21 10.53 27.21
CA ARG A 2 45.56 9.92 25.90
C ARG A 2 45.02 8.50 25.70
N GLU A 3 45.17 7.62 26.68
CA GLU A 3 44.69 6.22 26.58
C GLU A 3 43.19 6.12 26.25
N ILE A 4 42.36 6.98 26.86
CA ILE A 4 40.91 7.03 26.58
C ILE A 4 40.64 7.51 25.14
N GLN A 5 41.48 8.39 24.58
CA GLN A 5 41.34 8.83 23.18
C GLN A 5 41.77 7.71 22.22
N ASP A 6 42.87 7.03 22.51
CA ASP A 6 43.37 5.90 21.72
C ASP A 6 42.35 4.76 21.66
N ASP A 7 41.69 4.45 22.78
CA ASP A 7 40.65 3.42 22.83
C ASP A 7 39.38 3.84 22.06
N ARG A 8 39.02 5.12 22.09
CA ARG A 8 37.91 5.65 21.29
C ARG A 8 38.20 5.57 19.81
N GLU A 9 39.42 5.90 19.38
CA GLU A 9 39.84 5.81 17.97
C GLU A 9 39.88 4.36 17.48
N LYS A 10 40.39 3.43 18.30
CA LYS A 10 40.37 2.00 17.98
C LYS A 10 38.95 1.44 17.86
N ALA A 11 38.01 1.93 18.67
CA ALA A 11 36.63 1.47 18.65
C ALA A 11 35.78 2.09 17.53
N ILE A 12 36.05 3.36 17.14
CA ILE A 12 35.20 4.06 16.18
C ILE A 12 35.40 3.57 14.74
N VAL A 13 36.63 3.19 14.37
CA VAL A 13 36.95 2.71 13.02
C VAL A 13 36.14 1.46 12.63
N PRO A 14 36.13 0.35 13.40
CA PRO A 14 35.33 -0.81 13.06
C PRO A 14 33.83 -0.52 13.12
N LEU A 15 33.38 0.35 14.04
CA LEU A 15 31.98 0.74 14.13
C LEU A 15 31.52 1.49 12.87
N ALA A 16 32.31 2.44 12.38
CA ALA A 16 32.02 3.21 11.17
C ALA A 16 31.93 2.30 9.93
N ALA A 17 32.81 1.30 9.83
CA ALA A 17 32.76 0.31 8.76
C ALA A 17 31.43 -0.49 8.79
N ILE A 18 31.04 -1.00 9.95
CA ILE A 18 29.77 -1.72 10.13
C ILE A 18 28.57 -0.82 9.85
N MET A 19 28.60 0.44 10.28
CA MET A 19 27.52 1.40 10.00
C MET A 19 27.34 1.62 8.50
N THR A 20 28.44 1.72 7.76
CA THR A 20 28.43 1.89 6.30
C THR A 20 27.82 0.68 5.61
N GLU A 21 28.25 -0.53 5.99
CA GLU A 21 27.70 -1.77 5.42
C GLU A 21 26.22 -1.95 5.77
N ARG A 22 25.84 -1.66 7.02
CA ARG A 22 24.44 -1.69 7.43
C ARG A 22 23.59 -0.72 6.63
N ARG A 23 24.12 0.46 6.28
CA ARG A 23 23.41 1.43 5.44
C ARG A 23 23.24 0.88 4.03
N ARG A 24 24.30 0.36 3.42
CA ARG A 24 24.28 -0.27 2.09
C ARG A 24 23.23 -1.38 2.01
N LEU A 25 23.21 -2.30 2.97
CA LEU A 25 22.25 -3.40 3.00
C LEU A 25 20.80 -2.92 3.15
N LYS A 26 20.56 -1.87 3.94
CA LYS A 26 19.22 -1.27 4.05
C LYS A 26 18.77 -0.63 2.73
N ASP A 27 19.67 0.03 2.02
CA ASP A 27 19.36 0.65 0.75
C ASP A 27 19.05 -0.42 -0.32
N LEU A 28 19.83 -1.50 -0.38
CA LEU A 28 19.55 -2.65 -1.24
C LEU A 28 18.22 -3.33 -0.89
N LEU A 29 17.92 -3.49 0.40
CA LEU A 29 16.65 -4.07 0.84
C LEU A 29 15.48 -3.18 0.39
N ALA A 30 15.56 -1.87 0.62
CA ALA A 30 14.54 -0.91 0.20
C ALA A 30 14.31 -0.91 -1.33
N GLU A 31 15.37 -1.09 -2.13
CA GLU A 31 15.26 -1.20 -3.58
C GLU A 31 14.45 -2.43 -4.01
N THR A 32 14.59 -3.54 -3.29
CA THR A 32 13.89 -4.81 -3.58
C THR A 32 12.48 -4.90 -3.00
N GLU A 33 12.15 -4.15 -1.94
CA GLU A 33 10.83 -4.20 -1.30
C GLU A 33 9.70 -3.78 -2.25
N ALA A 34 9.89 -2.72 -3.04
CA ALA A 34 8.88 -2.22 -3.97
C ALA A 34 8.53 -3.21 -5.10
N PRO A 35 9.49 -3.78 -5.86
CA PRO A 35 9.18 -4.81 -6.84
C PRO A 35 8.63 -6.09 -6.20
N TYR A 36 9.13 -6.48 -5.03
CA TYR A 36 8.59 -7.61 -4.28
C TYR A 36 7.10 -7.45 -3.97
N GLY A 37 6.71 -6.29 -3.41
CA GLY A 37 5.31 -6.02 -3.09
C GLY A 37 4.39 -6.02 -4.32
N ARG A 38 4.88 -5.57 -5.48
CA ARG A 38 4.14 -5.66 -6.75
C ARG A 38 3.98 -7.10 -7.21
N ALA A 39 5.03 -7.92 -7.14
CA ALA A 39 4.97 -9.33 -7.51
C ALA A 39 4.01 -10.12 -6.61
N TYR A 40 4.08 -9.88 -5.30
CA TYR A 40 3.17 -10.48 -4.32
C TYR A 40 1.70 -10.13 -4.62
N ALA A 41 1.41 -8.85 -4.87
CA ALA A 41 0.06 -8.40 -5.22
C ALA A 41 -0.43 -8.98 -6.56
N ALA A 42 0.47 -9.16 -7.53
CA ALA A 42 0.14 -9.80 -8.80
C ALA A 42 -0.21 -11.29 -8.62
N ALA A 43 0.50 -11.98 -7.73
CA ALA A 43 0.19 -13.36 -7.37
C ALA A 43 -1.17 -13.48 -6.66
N GLU A 44 -1.46 -12.62 -5.67
CA GLU A 44 -2.79 -12.53 -5.04
C GLU A 44 -3.88 -12.30 -6.10
N ALA A 45 -3.64 -11.40 -7.07
CA ALA A 45 -4.59 -11.10 -8.15
C ALA A 45 -4.78 -12.26 -9.13
N ALA A 46 -3.77 -13.13 -9.28
CA ALA A 46 -3.83 -14.36 -10.07
C ALA A 46 -4.51 -15.52 -9.32
N GLY A 47 -4.97 -15.31 -8.09
CA GLY A 47 -5.71 -16.29 -7.30
C GLY A 47 -4.88 -17.10 -6.30
N TRP A 48 -3.59 -16.76 -6.13
CA TRP A 48 -2.77 -17.37 -5.10
C TRP A 48 -3.20 -16.88 -3.71
N SER A 49 -3.42 -17.82 -2.79
CA SER A 49 -3.69 -17.46 -1.39
C SER A 49 -2.40 -17.07 -0.66
N ALA A 50 -2.54 -16.27 0.39
CA ALA A 50 -1.42 -15.87 1.24
C ALA A 50 -0.73 -17.09 1.90
N GLU A 51 -1.48 -18.17 2.16
CA GLU A 51 -0.93 -19.43 2.71
C GLU A 51 -0.08 -20.19 1.70
N GLU A 52 -0.50 -20.24 0.44
CA GLU A 52 0.32 -20.87 -0.62
C GLU A 52 1.59 -20.07 -0.87
N LEU A 53 1.49 -18.74 -0.85
CA LEU A 53 2.65 -17.86 -0.96
C LEU A 53 3.59 -18.01 0.24
N SER A 54 3.08 -18.12 1.46
CA SER A 54 3.93 -18.32 2.65
C SER A 54 4.65 -19.66 2.64
N ARG A 55 4.01 -20.74 2.14
CA ARG A 55 4.67 -22.05 1.93
C ARG A 55 5.81 -21.99 0.93
N LEU A 56 5.76 -21.05 -0.02
CA LEU A 56 6.85 -20.77 -0.96
C LEU A 56 7.93 -19.83 -0.38
N GLY A 57 7.76 -19.37 0.87
CA GLY A 57 8.64 -18.40 1.51
C GLY A 57 8.37 -16.95 1.11
N ALA A 58 7.26 -16.67 0.42
CA ALA A 58 6.83 -15.31 0.14
C ALA A 58 5.99 -14.78 1.31
N GLU A 59 6.61 -13.96 2.15
CA GLU A 59 5.94 -13.25 3.24
C GLU A 59 5.12 -12.05 2.75
N ALA A 60 4.08 -11.71 3.50
CA ALA A 60 3.26 -10.56 3.19
C ALA A 60 4.09 -9.26 3.28
N PRO A 61 4.15 -8.43 2.21
CA PRO A 61 4.87 -7.17 2.25
C PRO A 61 4.30 -6.24 3.33
N THR A 62 5.16 -5.70 4.20
CA THR A 62 4.78 -4.74 5.25
C THR A 62 4.18 -3.45 4.69
N ARG A 63 4.60 -3.05 3.48
CA ARG A 63 4.01 -1.96 2.71
C ARG A 63 3.31 -2.51 1.47
N ARG A 64 1.99 -2.73 1.58
CA ARG A 64 1.17 -3.04 0.41
C ARG A 64 1.31 -1.91 -0.63
N PRO A 65 1.54 -2.23 -1.92
CA PRO A 65 1.67 -1.22 -2.96
C PRO A 65 0.41 -0.35 -2.99
N LYS A 66 0.59 0.97 -2.98
CA LYS A 66 -0.49 1.96 -2.96
C LYS A 66 -1.15 1.99 -4.33
N GLY A 67 -2.11 1.09 -4.57
CA GLY A 67 -2.64 0.93 -5.91
C GLY A 67 -3.77 -0.08 -6.07
N ARG A 68 -4.82 -0.01 -5.24
CA ARG A 68 -6.17 -0.33 -5.73
C ARG A 68 -7.24 0.31 -4.85
N PRO A 69 -7.93 1.38 -5.29
CA PRO A 69 -9.24 1.66 -4.73
C PRO A 69 -10.10 0.42 -4.96
N ARG A 70 -10.66 -0.15 -3.88
CA ARG A 70 -11.64 -1.24 -3.98
C ARG A 70 -12.79 -0.67 -4.81
N LYS A 71 -12.84 -0.96 -6.11
CA LYS A 71 -14.05 -0.71 -6.90
C LYS A 71 -15.15 -1.45 -6.16
N HIS A 72 -16.10 -0.69 -5.64
CA HIS A 72 -17.35 -1.22 -5.11
C HIS A 72 -17.85 -2.24 -6.12
N ALA A 73 -17.89 -3.51 -5.70
CA ALA A 73 -18.69 -4.50 -6.39
C ALA A 73 -20.13 -4.01 -6.24
N SER A 74 -20.58 -3.20 -7.20
CA SER A 74 -21.99 -2.95 -7.41
C SER A 74 -22.61 -4.32 -7.59
N ALA A 75 -23.32 -4.78 -6.57
CA ALA A 75 -24.24 -5.88 -6.69
C ALA A 75 -25.21 -5.53 -7.80
N ALA A 76 -24.95 -6.03 -9.01
CA ALA A 76 -25.94 -6.08 -10.07
C ALA A 76 -26.96 -7.14 -9.64
N ASN A 77 -27.85 -6.72 -8.74
CA ASN A 77 -29.08 -7.43 -8.48
C ASN A 77 -29.83 -7.53 -9.80
N ASN A 78 -30.05 -8.78 -10.18
CA ASN A 78 -30.92 -9.21 -11.24
C ASN A 78 -32.31 -8.58 -11.03
N ALA A 79 -32.61 -7.50 -11.75
CA ALA A 79 -33.95 -6.92 -11.79
C ALA A 79 -34.25 -6.54 -13.24
N ILE A 80 -35.06 -7.39 -13.86
CA ILE A 80 -35.70 -7.19 -15.16
C ILE A 80 -36.53 -5.90 -15.08
N PRO A 81 -36.31 -4.87 -15.94
CA PRO A 81 -37.24 -3.76 -16.03
C PRO A 81 -38.33 -4.08 -17.05
N VAL A 82 -39.53 -4.37 -16.56
CA VAL A 82 -40.77 -4.24 -17.34
C VAL A 82 -41.11 -2.74 -17.43
N PRO A 83 -41.46 -2.19 -18.61
CA PRO A 83 -41.80 -0.79 -18.75
C PRO A 83 -43.32 -0.58 -18.57
N SER A 84 -43.73 0.44 -17.82
CA SER A 84 -45.04 1.08 -18.04
C SER A 84 -45.13 2.44 -17.35
N SER A 85 -45.17 3.46 -18.21
CA SER A 85 -45.91 4.73 -18.21
C SER A 85 -46.55 5.27 -16.93
N GLY A 86 -46.34 6.58 -16.71
CA GLY A 86 -47.14 7.42 -15.83
C GLY A 86 -46.62 8.85 -15.80
N ASP A 87 -47.03 9.65 -16.78
CA ASP A 87 -46.93 11.11 -16.81
C ASP A 87 -47.74 11.78 -15.68
N THR A 88 -47.51 13.10 -15.52
CA THR A 88 -48.22 14.12 -14.71
C THR A 88 -47.68 14.32 -13.29
N GLU A 89 -47.54 15.52 -12.71
CA GLU A 89 -47.65 16.92 -13.16
C GLU A 89 -47.35 17.80 -11.92
N ALA A 90 -46.69 18.94 -12.15
CA ALA A 90 -46.78 20.21 -11.42
C ALA A 90 -46.27 20.44 -9.97
N ALA A 91 -45.87 21.73 -9.82
CA ALA A 91 -45.79 22.59 -8.64
C ALA A 91 -44.45 22.56 -7.87
N ALA A 92 -43.57 23.56 -8.09
CA ALA A 92 -43.54 24.87 -7.41
C ALA A 92 -43.10 24.72 -5.94
N ALA A 93 -42.04 25.34 -5.41
CA ALA A 93 -41.71 26.77 -5.40
C ALA A 93 -40.21 26.91 -4.97
N ALA A 94 -39.45 27.85 -5.55
CA ALA A 94 -38.97 29.10 -4.92
C ALA A 94 -38.48 28.92 -3.46
N VAL A 95 -37.24 29.27 -3.08
CA VAL A 95 -36.72 30.65 -2.84
C VAL A 95 -35.24 30.47 -2.48
N HIS A 96 -34.26 30.92 -3.29
CA HIS A 96 -33.56 32.23 -3.18
C HIS A 96 -33.13 32.64 -1.76
N SER A 97 -31.85 32.44 -1.39
CA SER A 97 -30.88 33.54 -1.24
C SER A 97 -29.60 33.16 -0.48
N PRO A 98 -28.49 33.89 -0.71
CA PRO A 98 -27.13 33.56 -0.29
C PRO A 98 -26.59 34.43 0.88
N ALA A 99 -25.38 34.05 1.33
CA ALA A 99 -24.28 34.88 1.86
C ALA A 99 -24.49 35.80 3.07
N ASP A 100 -23.63 35.60 4.08
CA ASP A 100 -22.56 36.55 4.45
C ASP A 100 -21.34 35.76 4.98
#